data_AF-A0A7K9Z3H6-F1
#
_entry.id   AF-A0A7K9Z3H6-F1
#
_cell.length_a   1.000
_cell.length_b   1.000
_cell.length_c   1.000
_cell.angle_alpha   90.00
_cell.angle_beta   90.00
_cell.angle_gamma   90.00
#
_symmetry.space_group_name_H-M   'P 1'
#
loop_
_entity.id
_entity.type
_entity.pdbx_description
1 polymer ?
#
loop_
_entity_poly.entity_id
_entity_poly.type
_entity_poly.pdbx_seq_one_letter_code
_entity_poly.pdbx_strand_id
1 'polypeptide(L)'
;MEHLAPRWVLLAGTLLGTLATGSTRSARDLSPTQTPMDTAPESFDDDYKGCVEQMRAELPELNCTEFTHNRVYAEGWKAAAAEWQRRWGGRPQPGQLRQEQAIALLAYTGGSKLHKQFNEDTRRGGCSHQHYLNSYHFKALHFLLTTALRDLRRSHPSECHHVFRGVRDVRFAAKKGSAVRFGHFASSSLQRNISKRFGTDTFFEIRTCLGAPIKHFSSVPCEDEDLIPPFEVFKVTEFRRVNGGNLIHLHSNGMQSRHTCELLK
;
A
#
# COMPACT_ATOMS: atom_id res chain seq x y z
N MET A 1 -94.57 4.87 -15.65
CA MET A 1 -93.42 4.74 -14.75
C MET A 1 -92.21 5.18 -15.57
N GLU A 2 -91.92 6.48 -15.62
CA GLU A 2 -91.06 7.18 -14.64
C GLU A 2 -89.75 6.42 -14.37
N HIS A 3 -88.54 6.96 -14.42
CA HIS A 3 -87.94 8.25 -14.78
C HIS A 3 -86.42 7.97 -14.81
N LEU A 4 -85.64 8.84 -15.47
CA LEU A 4 -84.18 9.11 -15.30
C LEU A 4 -83.24 8.68 -16.43
N ALA A 5 -82.95 9.64 -17.31
CA ALA A 5 -81.62 9.87 -17.88
C ALA A 5 -80.68 10.47 -16.79
N PRO A 6 -79.42 10.88 -17.06
CA PRO A 6 -78.51 10.67 -18.20
C PRO A 6 -77.07 10.30 -17.74
N ARG A 7 -76.14 10.05 -18.67
CA ARG A 7 -74.94 10.91 -18.90
C ARG A 7 -73.87 10.16 -19.71
N TRP A 8 -73.65 10.71 -20.90
CA TRP A 8 -72.49 10.47 -21.74
C TRP A 8 -71.27 11.16 -21.14
N VAL A 9 -70.13 10.47 -21.09
CA VAL A 9 -68.81 11.11 -21.23
C VAL A 9 -67.95 10.21 -22.11
N LEU A 10 -67.73 10.67 -23.34
CA LEU A 10 -66.63 10.26 -24.21
C LEU A 10 -65.31 10.68 -23.55
N LEU A 11 -64.39 9.75 -23.34
CA LEU A 11 -62.99 10.07 -23.07
C LEU A 11 -62.13 9.47 -24.18
N ALA A 12 -61.57 10.41 -24.94
CA ALA A 12 -60.62 10.23 -26.01
C ALA A 12 -59.34 9.53 -25.54
N GLY A 13 -58.71 8.82 -26.48
CA GLY A 13 -57.50 8.06 -26.25
C GLY A 13 -56.27 8.92 -25.93
N THR A 14 -55.32 8.29 -25.27
CA THR A 14 -53.91 8.67 -25.27
C THR A 14 -53.06 7.40 -25.35
N LEU A 15 -52.39 7.20 -26.48
CA LEU A 15 -51.25 6.29 -26.58
C LEU A 15 -50.13 6.91 -25.72
N LEU A 16 -49.81 6.30 -24.57
CA LEU A 16 -48.53 6.55 -23.93
C LEU A 16 -47.45 5.76 -24.69
N GLY A 17 -46.77 6.44 -25.61
CA GLY A 17 -45.47 6.01 -26.10
C GLY A 17 -44.46 6.07 -24.95
N THR A 18 -43.99 4.91 -24.50
CA THR A 18 -42.87 4.82 -23.57
C THR A 18 -41.59 5.20 -24.32
N LEU A 19 -41.16 6.46 -24.16
CA LEU A 19 -39.80 6.86 -24.49
C LEU A 19 -38.86 6.13 -23.53
N ALA A 20 -38.24 5.06 -24.01
CA ALA A 20 -37.07 4.48 -23.37
C ALA A 20 -35.97 5.55 -23.37
N THR A 21 -35.86 6.28 -22.28
CA THR A 21 -34.69 7.10 -21.99
C THR A 21 -33.52 6.15 -21.75
N GLY A 22 -32.85 5.79 -22.84
CA GLY A 22 -31.54 5.17 -22.80
C GLY A 22 -30.61 6.14 -22.06
N SER A 23 -30.45 5.91 -20.75
CA SER A 23 -29.41 6.56 -19.97
C SER A 23 -28.09 6.08 -20.55
N THR A 24 -27.54 6.85 -21.46
CA THR A 24 -26.14 6.73 -21.87
C THR A 24 -25.33 6.94 -20.60
N ARG A 25 -24.94 5.83 -19.97
CA ARG A 25 -23.86 5.82 -19.00
C ARG A 25 -22.67 6.41 -19.73
N SER A 26 -22.44 7.70 -19.52
CA SER A 26 -21.21 8.37 -19.91
C SER A 26 -20.06 7.50 -19.39
N ALA A 27 -19.39 6.82 -20.31
CA ALA A 27 -18.11 6.21 -20.02
C ALA A 27 -17.25 7.38 -19.55
N ARG A 28 -17.03 7.47 -18.22
CA ARG A 28 -15.98 8.34 -17.70
C ARG A 28 -14.73 7.95 -18.47
N ASP A 29 -14.19 8.89 -19.22
CA ASP A 29 -12.89 8.75 -19.85
C ASP A 29 -11.88 8.63 -18.70
N LEU A 30 -11.60 7.40 -18.26
CA LEU A 30 -10.77 7.07 -17.10
C LEU A 30 -9.30 7.28 -17.48
N SER A 31 -8.92 8.52 -17.72
CA SER A 31 -7.53 8.89 -17.88
C SER A 31 -6.79 8.70 -16.55
N PRO A 32 -5.58 8.10 -16.55
CA PRO A 32 -4.80 7.93 -15.34
C PRO A 32 -4.51 9.26 -14.64
N THR A 33 -4.59 9.24 -13.31
CA THR A 33 -4.33 10.42 -12.46
C THR A 33 -2.86 10.85 -12.60
N GLN A 34 -2.62 12.14 -12.86
CA GLN A 34 -1.27 12.69 -12.89
C GLN A 34 -0.82 13.02 -11.46
N THR A 35 0.34 12.54 -11.05
CA THR A 35 0.86 12.78 -9.69
C THR A 35 2.34 13.11 -9.71
N PRO A 36 2.78 14.32 -9.31
CA PRO A 36 4.21 14.58 -9.16
C PRO A 36 4.77 13.76 -7.99
N MET A 37 5.97 13.22 -8.15
CA MET A 37 6.73 12.64 -7.05
C MET A 37 7.45 13.74 -6.26
N ASP A 38 7.47 13.60 -4.95
CA ASP A 38 8.16 14.50 -4.03
C ASP A 38 8.91 13.68 -2.95
N THR A 39 9.34 14.33 -1.87
CA THR A 39 10.04 13.68 -0.75
C THR A 39 9.10 13.12 0.32
N ALA A 40 7.80 13.02 0.04
CA ALA A 40 6.74 12.53 0.91
C ALA A 40 6.74 13.14 2.32
N PRO A 41 6.61 14.48 2.45
CA PRO A 41 6.77 15.17 3.73
C PRO A 41 5.75 14.76 4.80
N GLU A 42 4.56 14.31 4.42
CA GLU A 42 3.49 13.92 5.34
C GLU A 42 3.52 12.44 5.72
N SER A 43 4.45 11.67 5.15
CA SER A 43 4.54 10.23 5.42
C SER A 43 5.05 9.95 6.82
N PHE A 44 4.51 8.90 7.44
CA PHE A 44 5.14 8.31 8.61
C PHE A 44 6.31 7.43 8.16
N ASP A 45 7.49 7.68 8.71
CA ASP A 45 8.74 7.16 8.15
C ASP A 45 9.79 6.76 9.20
N ASP A 46 9.34 6.46 10.41
CA ASP A 46 10.20 6.11 11.54
C ASP A 46 11.11 4.90 11.24
N ASP A 47 12.41 5.05 11.51
CA ASP A 47 13.42 4.00 11.39
C ASP A 47 13.66 3.25 12.71
N TYR A 48 13.05 3.73 13.80
CA TYR A 48 13.12 3.21 15.16
C TYR A 48 14.54 3.07 15.69
N LYS A 49 15.48 3.88 15.19
CA LYS A 49 16.85 3.88 15.66
C LYS A 49 16.90 4.37 17.11
N GLY A 50 17.36 3.50 18.02
CA GLY A 50 17.54 3.83 19.44
C GLY A 50 16.36 3.48 20.35
N CYS A 51 15.23 2.99 19.83
CA CYS A 51 14.05 2.66 20.64
C CYS A 51 13.41 1.29 20.33
N VAL A 52 14.16 0.37 19.72
CA VAL A 52 13.63 -0.92 19.28
C VAL A 52 13.03 -1.73 20.43
N GLU A 53 13.68 -1.74 21.59
CA GLU A 53 13.22 -2.53 22.73
C GLU A 53 12.05 -1.86 23.45
N GLN A 54 12.02 -0.52 23.52
CA GLN A 54 10.88 0.24 24.04
C GLN A 54 9.66 0.04 23.15
N MET A 55 9.79 0.21 21.83
CA MET A 55 8.70 -0.07 20.89
C MET A 55 8.22 -1.52 20.95
N ARG A 56 9.13 -2.47 21.23
CA ARG A 56 8.75 -3.87 21.42
C ARG A 56 7.89 -4.06 22.67
N ALA A 57 8.19 -3.34 23.76
CA ALA A 57 7.40 -3.38 25.00
C ALA A 57 5.97 -2.86 24.80
N GLU A 58 5.76 -1.93 23.86
CA GLU A 58 4.43 -1.38 23.52
C GLU A 58 3.56 -2.30 22.65
N LEU A 59 4.14 -3.32 22.01
CA LEU A 59 3.42 -4.19 21.06
C LEU A 59 2.14 -4.83 21.62
N PRO A 60 2.10 -5.35 22.86
CA PRO A 60 0.87 -5.95 23.41
C PRO A 60 -0.29 -4.95 23.47
N GLU A 61 -0.04 -3.73 23.95
CA GLU A 61 -1.06 -2.68 24.08
C GLU A 61 -1.49 -2.14 22.72
N LEU A 62 -0.52 -1.90 21.81
CA LEU A 62 -0.81 -1.49 20.44
C LEU A 62 -1.68 -2.52 19.72
N ASN A 63 -1.38 -3.81 19.84
CA ASN A 63 -2.19 -4.84 19.19
C ASN A 63 -3.63 -4.84 19.72
N CYS A 64 -3.85 -4.70 21.03
CA CYS A 64 -5.19 -4.62 21.61
C CYS A 64 -5.96 -3.39 21.11
N THR A 65 -5.33 -2.23 21.14
CA THR A 65 -5.97 -0.96 20.79
C THR A 65 -6.18 -0.82 19.28
N GLU A 66 -5.17 -1.10 18.46
CA GLU A 66 -5.23 -0.93 17.01
C GLU A 66 -6.18 -1.94 16.35
N PHE A 67 -6.27 -3.19 16.83
CA PHE A 67 -7.24 -4.15 16.30
C PHE A 67 -8.69 -3.76 16.61
N THR A 68 -8.93 -3.07 17.72
CA THR A 68 -10.25 -2.56 18.07
C THR A 68 -10.67 -1.40 17.16
N HIS A 69 -9.72 -0.51 16.83
CA HIS A 69 -9.99 0.66 15.98
C HIS A 69 -9.91 0.34 14.48
N ASN A 70 -9.24 -0.74 14.10
CA ASN A 70 -8.98 -1.09 12.71
C ASN A 70 -9.29 -2.56 12.42
N ARG A 71 -10.54 -2.80 12.02
CA ARG A 71 -11.04 -4.14 11.69
C ARG A 71 -10.29 -4.80 10.52
N VAL A 72 -9.87 -4.02 9.52
CA VAL A 72 -9.10 -4.55 8.37
C VAL A 72 -7.74 -5.04 8.84
N TYR A 73 -7.09 -4.30 9.74
CA TYR A 73 -5.85 -4.73 10.35
C TYR A 73 -6.05 -6.02 11.18
N ALA A 74 -7.05 -6.05 12.05
CA ALA A 74 -7.34 -7.21 12.89
C ALA A 74 -7.62 -8.48 12.08
N GLU A 75 -8.46 -8.40 11.04
CA GLU A 75 -8.78 -9.54 10.17
C GLU A 75 -7.56 -9.99 9.36
N GLY A 76 -6.80 -9.06 8.79
CA GLY A 76 -5.58 -9.36 8.03
C GLY A 76 -4.50 -10.01 8.90
N TRP A 77 -4.30 -9.50 10.12
CA TRP A 77 -3.37 -10.07 11.09
C TRP A 77 -3.79 -11.48 11.51
N LYS A 78 -5.06 -11.69 11.84
CA LYS A 78 -5.59 -13.02 12.21
C LYS A 78 -5.36 -14.05 11.10
N ALA A 79 -5.63 -13.68 9.85
CA ALA A 79 -5.39 -14.56 8.71
C ALA A 79 -3.89 -14.88 8.53
N ALA A 80 -3.02 -13.88 8.67
CA ALA A 80 -1.58 -14.04 8.57
C ALA A 80 -1.01 -14.91 9.71
N ALA A 81 -1.50 -14.75 10.93
CA ALA A 81 -1.10 -15.58 12.07
C ALA A 81 -1.51 -17.04 11.89
N ALA A 82 -2.70 -17.30 11.35
CA ALA A 82 -3.14 -18.66 11.01
C ALA A 82 -2.27 -19.29 9.92
N GLU A 83 -1.89 -18.51 8.89
CA GLU A 83 -1.00 -18.98 7.84
C GLU A 83 0.42 -19.26 8.37
N TRP A 84 0.94 -18.38 9.24
CA TRP A 84 2.22 -18.60 9.92
C TRP A 84 2.21 -19.91 10.71
N GLN A 85 1.16 -20.13 11.52
CA GLN A 85 0.99 -21.35 12.31
C GLN A 85 0.94 -22.60 11.42
N ARG A 86 0.26 -22.52 10.27
CA ARG A 86 0.19 -23.62 9.30
C ARG A 86 1.56 -23.95 8.69
N ARG A 87 2.40 -22.94 8.41
CA ARG A 87 3.73 -23.12 7.81
C ARG A 87 4.78 -23.58 8.83
N TRP A 88 4.76 -23.00 10.03
CA TRP A 88 5.87 -23.08 10.99
C TRP A 88 5.48 -23.42 12.42
N GLY A 89 4.20 -23.65 12.73
CA GLY A 89 3.73 -23.98 14.08
C GLY A 89 4.32 -25.26 14.69
N GLY A 90 4.98 -26.10 13.88
CA GLY A 90 5.76 -27.26 14.33
C GLY A 90 7.01 -27.48 13.49
N ARG A 91 7.50 -26.45 12.78
CA ARG A 91 8.64 -26.54 11.86
C ARG A 91 9.54 -25.33 12.03
N PRO A 92 10.86 -25.45 11.84
CA PRO A 92 11.73 -24.28 11.83
C PRO A 92 11.29 -23.27 10.77
N GLN A 93 11.12 -22.01 11.18
CA GLN A 93 10.93 -20.90 10.26
C GLN A 93 12.24 -20.63 9.49
N PRO A 94 12.20 -20.37 8.17
CA PRO A 94 13.39 -19.94 7.45
C PRO A 94 13.83 -18.56 7.93
N GLY A 95 15.14 -18.30 8.00
CA GLY A 95 15.69 -16.99 8.35
C GLY A 95 15.60 -16.64 9.84
N GLN A 96 16.07 -15.43 10.19
CA GLN A 96 16.23 -14.96 11.57
C GLN A 96 15.17 -13.92 11.99
N LEU A 97 13.97 -13.99 11.42
CA LEU A 97 12.86 -13.12 11.84
C LEU A 97 12.18 -13.64 13.09
N ARG A 98 11.75 -12.71 13.95
CA ARG A 98 10.81 -13.02 15.03
C ARG A 98 9.45 -13.41 14.43
N GLN A 99 8.67 -14.15 15.20
CA GLN A 99 7.35 -14.62 14.77
C GLN A 99 6.44 -13.46 14.34
N GLU A 100 6.38 -12.37 15.11
CA GLU A 100 5.53 -11.21 14.83
C GLU A 100 5.96 -10.46 13.58
N GLN A 101 7.27 -10.42 13.30
CA GLN A 101 7.82 -9.85 12.06
C GLN A 101 7.41 -10.69 10.83
N ALA A 102 7.50 -12.02 10.94
CA ALA A 102 7.07 -12.93 9.88
C ALA A 102 5.55 -12.83 9.63
N ILE A 103 4.74 -12.72 10.69
CA ILE A 103 3.30 -12.50 10.58
C ILE A 103 3.00 -11.14 9.94
N ALA A 104 3.71 -10.08 10.29
CA ALA A 104 3.55 -8.76 9.67
C ALA A 104 3.80 -8.78 8.16
N LEU A 105 4.85 -9.48 7.71
CA LEU A 105 5.14 -9.67 6.27
C LEU A 105 4.05 -10.48 5.57
N LEU A 106 3.57 -11.56 6.19
CA LEU A 106 2.44 -12.35 5.66
C LEU A 106 1.16 -11.51 5.57
N ALA A 107 0.90 -10.65 6.56
CA ALA A 107 -0.26 -9.76 6.60
C ALA A 107 -0.19 -8.69 5.50
N TYR A 108 0.98 -8.09 5.29
CA TYR A 108 1.22 -7.10 4.24
C TYR A 108 1.05 -7.71 2.84
N THR A 109 1.59 -8.91 2.60
CA THR A 109 1.50 -9.58 1.29
C THR A 109 0.22 -10.37 1.08
N GLY A 110 -0.65 -10.44 2.10
CA GLY A 110 -1.91 -11.18 2.04
C GLY A 110 -2.92 -10.55 1.07
N GLY A 111 -3.83 -11.36 0.55
CA GLY A 111 -4.91 -10.93 -0.36
C GLY A 111 -6.00 -10.05 0.29
N SER A 112 -5.79 -9.56 1.51
CA SER A 112 -6.72 -8.66 2.19
C SER A 112 -6.56 -7.21 1.70
N LYS A 113 -7.45 -6.31 2.14
CA LYS A 113 -7.32 -4.87 1.88
C LYS A 113 -6.25 -4.17 2.75
N LEU A 114 -5.61 -4.91 3.65
CA LEU A 114 -4.70 -4.37 4.67
C LEU A 114 -3.57 -3.55 4.06
N HIS A 115 -2.82 -4.07 3.08
CA HIS A 115 -1.69 -3.33 2.50
C HIS A 115 -2.13 -2.02 1.83
N LYS A 116 -3.33 -1.98 1.24
CA LYS A 116 -3.86 -0.78 0.58
C LYS A 116 -4.13 0.30 1.63
N GLN A 117 -4.91 -0.04 2.65
CA GLN A 117 -5.24 0.89 3.74
C GLN A 117 -3.98 1.31 4.51
N PHE A 118 -3.12 0.36 4.85
CA PHE A 118 -1.85 0.64 5.54
C PHE A 118 -0.97 1.62 4.74
N ASN A 119 -0.80 1.39 3.44
CA ASN A 119 -0.01 2.29 2.60
C ASN A 119 -0.68 3.65 2.41
N GLU A 120 -2.01 3.73 2.36
CA GLU A 120 -2.76 4.98 2.32
C GLU A 120 -2.60 5.80 3.60
N ASP A 121 -2.74 5.17 4.75
CA ASP A 121 -2.60 5.82 6.05
C ASP A 121 -1.15 6.22 6.31
N THR A 122 -0.18 5.39 5.89
CA THR A 122 1.26 5.69 6.06
C THR A 122 1.68 6.94 5.29
N ARG A 123 1.08 7.22 4.12
CA ARG A 123 1.38 8.45 3.36
C ARG A 123 1.02 9.74 4.10
N ARG A 124 0.13 9.69 5.09
CA ARG A 124 -0.34 10.84 5.87
C ARG A 124 -0.09 10.73 7.37
N GLY A 125 0.34 9.56 7.85
CA GLY A 125 0.50 9.25 9.26
C GLY A 125 1.52 10.14 9.99
N GLY A 126 2.42 10.78 9.24
CA GLY A 126 3.45 11.67 9.76
C GLY A 126 3.16 13.17 9.57
N CYS A 127 1.93 13.55 9.20
CA CYS A 127 1.60 14.97 9.00
C CYS A 127 1.62 15.78 10.30
N SER A 128 1.36 15.15 11.46
CA SER A 128 1.54 15.73 12.79
C SER A 128 1.59 14.64 13.86
N HIS A 129 2.19 14.94 15.01
CA HIS A 129 2.20 14.05 16.17
C HIS A 129 0.78 13.65 16.63
N GLN A 130 -0.16 14.61 16.64
CA GLN A 130 -1.54 14.32 17.03
C GLN A 130 -2.24 13.38 16.06
N HIS A 131 -2.01 13.54 14.75
CA HIS A 131 -2.56 12.63 13.74
C HIS A 131 -1.95 11.23 13.86
N TYR A 132 -0.65 11.15 14.10
CA TYR A 132 0.03 9.88 14.38
C TYR A 132 -0.62 9.15 15.57
N LEU A 133 -0.82 9.82 16.70
CA LEU A 133 -1.42 9.21 17.89
C LEU A 133 -2.87 8.77 17.63
N ASN A 134 -3.70 9.66 17.10
CA ASN A 134 -5.15 9.48 17.10
C ASN A 134 -5.73 8.81 15.85
N SER A 135 -5.00 8.83 14.73
CA SER A 135 -5.56 8.41 13.42
C SER A 135 -4.72 7.36 12.72
N TYR A 136 -3.42 7.25 13.02
CA TYR A 136 -2.57 6.21 12.47
C TYR A 136 -2.64 4.93 13.30
N HIS A 137 -3.61 4.06 12.98
CA HIS A 137 -3.84 2.77 13.68
C HIS A 137 -3.06 1.60 13.06
N PHE A 138 -1.80 1.84 12.73
CA PHE A 138 -0.86 0.84 12.20
C PHE A 138 0.56 0.97 12.78
N LYS A 139 0.71 1.53 13.99
CA LYS A 139 1.98 1.74 14.69
C LYS A 139 2.73 0.42 14.87
N ALA A 140 2.04 -0.63 15.31
CA ALA A 140 2.65 -1.95 15.48
C ALA A 140 3.09 -2.55 14.14
N LEU A 141 2.23 -2.47 13.12
CA LEU A 141 2.53 -3.02 11.79
C LEU A 141 3.74 -2.32 11.16
N HIS A 142 3.77 -0.98 11.21
CA HIS A 142 4.88 -0.19 10.68
C HIS A 142 6.19 -0.56 11.37
N PHE A 143 6.19 -0.65 12.71
CA PHE A 143 7.37 -1.07 13.48
C PHE A 143 7.85 -2.47 13.10
N LEU A 144 6.94 -3.43 13.03
CA LEU A 144 7.28 -4.81 12.71
C LEU A 144 7.83 -4.95 11.28
N LEU A 145 7.23 -4.28 10.30
CA LEU A 145 7.74 -4.28 8.92
C LEU A 145 9.10 -3.61 8.82
N THR A 146 9.29 -2.42 9.40
CA THR A 146 10.59 -1.72 9.39
C THR A 146 11.69 -2.59 9.99
N THR A 147 11.45 -3.19 11.16
CA THR A 147 12.45 -4.04 11.82
C THR A 147 12.66 -5.37 11.09
N ALA A 148 11.63 -5.95 10.47
CA ALA A 148 11.77 -7.14 9.65
C ALA A 148 12.69 -6.91 8.45
N LEU A 149 12.51 -5.81 7.71
CA LEU A 149 13.39 -5.48 6.57
C LEU A 149 14.84 -5.26 7.02
N ARG A 150 15.05 -4.57 8.15
CA ARG A 150 16.37 -4.40 8.74
C ARG A 150 17.03 -5.73 9.10
N ASP A 151 16.26 -6.64 9.68
CA ASP A 151 16.76 -7.94 10.14
C ASP A 151 17.07 -8.89 8.96
N LEU A 152 16.25 -8.87 7.90
CA LEU A 152 16.51 -9.61 6.65
C LEU A 152 17.79 -9.16 5.96
N ARG A 153 18.12 -7.86 6.04
CA ARG A 153 19.31 -7.28 5.40
C ARG A 153 20.58 -7.41 6.24
N ARG A 154 20.50 -7.91 7.48
CA ARG A 154 21.64 -7.90 8.43
C ARG A 154 22.86 -8.65 7.91
N SER A 155 22.67 -9.72 7.16
CA SER A 155 23.77 -10.50 6.56
C SER A 155 24.44 -9.78 5.38
N HIS A 156 23.71 -8.90 4.69
CA HIS A 156 24.15 -8.22 3.47
C HIS A 156 23.78 -6.72 3.49
N PRO A 157 24.27 -5.95 4.48
CA PRO A 157 23.80 -4.58 4.73
C PRO A 157 24.16 -3.57 3.62
N SER A 158 25.14 -3.90 2.79
CA SER A 158 25.59 -3.10 1.63
C SER A 158 25.01 -3.58 0.30
N GLU A 159 24.23 -4.67 0.29
CA GLU A 159 23.61 -5.18 -0.92
C GLU A 159 22.47 -4.27 -1.37
N CYS A 160 22.40 -4.05 -2.68
CA CYS A 160 21.34 -3.31 -3.34
C CYS A 160 20.72 -4.21 -4.42
N HIS A 161 19.40 -4.14 -4.57
CA HIS A 161 18.66 -4.95 -5.52
C HIS A 161 18.17 -4.11 -6.69
N HIS A 162 18.12 -4.73 -7.86
CA HIS A 162 17.49 -4.17 -9.04
C HIS A 162 16.08 -4.74 -9.18
N VAL A 163 15.08 -3.89 -8.98
CA VAL A 163 13.68 -4.29 -8.82
C VAL A 163 12.76 -3.43 -9.67
N PHE A 164 11.54 -3.92 -9.90
CA PHE A 164 10.58 -3.33 -10.81
C PHE A 164 9.26 -3.12 -10.11
N ARG A 165 8.58 -2.01 -10.39
CA ARG A 165 7.22 -1.74 -9.87
C ARG A 165 6.34 -1.19 -10.98
N GLY A 166 5.25 -1.89 -11.28
CA GLY A 166 4.22 -1.40 -12.18
C GLY A 166 3.07 -0.78 -11.40
N VAL A 167 2.50 0.29 -11.93
CA VAL A 167 1.36 1.00 -11.36
C VAL A 167 0.32 1.23 -12.44
N ARG A 168 -0.93 0.93 -12.11
CA ARG A 168 -2.12 1.23 -12.92
C ARG A 168 -2.81 2.49 -12.39
N ASP A 169 -3.52 3.19 -13.25
CA ASP A 169 -4.42 4.31 -12.94
C ASP A 169 -3.72 5.58 -12.43
N VAL A 170 -2.40 5.55 -12.24
CA VAL A 170 -1.57 6.68 -11.82
C VAL A 170 -0.35 6.82 -12.73
N ARG A 171 -0.17 8.04 -13.24
CA ARG A 171 1.00 8.50 -14.01
C ARG A 171 1.83 9.42 -13.14
N PHE A 172 2.83 8.85 -12.50
CA PHE A 172 3.79 9.63 -11.72
C PHE A 172 4.67 10.47 -12.65
N ALA A 173 4.94 11.71 -12.27
CA ALA A 173 5.89 12.58 -12.93
C ALA A 173 7.04 12.89 -11.99
N ALA A 174 8.28 12.83 -12.49
CA ALA A 174 9.46 13.13 -11.70
C ALA A 174 10.49 13.87 -12.54
N LYS A 175 11.25 14.77 -11.92
CA LYS A 175 12.30 15.53 -12.60
C LYS A 175 13.62 14.77 -12.49
N LYS A 176 14.28 14.50 -13.60
CA LYS A 176 15.64 13.92 -13.58
C LYS A 176 16.56 14.76 -12.69
N GLY A 177 17.26 14.10 -11.78
CA GLY A 177 18.16 14.70 -10.80
C GLY A 177 17.49 15.07 -9.47
N SER A 178 16.16 15.07 -9.35
CA SER A 178 15.49 15.32 -8.06
C SER A 178 15.59 14.13 -7.12
N ALA A 179 15.51 14.41 -5.82
CA ALA A 179 15.28 13.41 -4.79
C ALA A 179 13.78 13.17 -4.62
N VAL A 180 13.38 11.91 -4.50
CA VAL A 180 11.98 11.49 -4.30
C VAL A 180 11.90 10.35 -3.29
N ARG A 181 10.73 10.18 -2.67
CA ARG A 181 10.40 9.07 -1.78
C ARG A 181 9.02 8.53 -2.12
N PHE A 182 8.77 7.26 -1.80
CA PHE A 182 7.42 6.69 -1.93
C PHE A 182 6.50 7.13 -0.77
N GLY A 183 7.05 7.38 0.42
CA GLY A 183 6.25 7.79 1.59
C GLY A 183 5.35 6.69 2.18
N HIS A 184 5.58 5.44 1.79
CA HIS A 184 4.93 4.25 2.30
C HIS A 184 5.82 3.05 1.96
N PHE A 185 5.50 1.88 2.51
CA PHE A 185 6.16 0.65 2.09
C PHE A 185 5.81 0.35 0.64
N ALA A 186 6.82 0.26 -0.22
CA ALA A 186 6.62 0.07 -1.65
C ALA A 186 6.98 -1.36 -2.08
N SER A 187 5.96 -2.15 -2.41
CA SER A 187 6.17 -3.45 -3.06
C SER A 187 6.82 -3.28 -4.43
N SER A 188 7.84 -4.08 -4.69
CA SER A 188 8.47 -4.22 -5.99
C SER A 188 8.77 -5.69 -6.24
N SER A 189 9.20 -6.06 -7.44
CA SER A 189 9.57 -7.44 -7.76
C SER A 189 10.94 -7.48 -8.39
N LEU A 190 11.71 -8.53 -8.10
CA LEU A 190 12.93 -8.86 -8.82
C LEU A 190 12.64 -9.22 -10.29
N GLN A 191 11.38 -9.52 -10.64
CA GLN A 191 10.95 -9.94 -11.96
C GLN A 191 10.13 -8.87 -12.68
N ARG A 192 10.72 -8.27 -13.72
CA ARG A 192 10.06 -7.24 -14.54
C ARG A 192 8.68 -7.65 -15.05
N ASN A 193 8.52 -8.90 -15.49
CA ASN A 193 7.27 -9.39 -16.07
C ASN A 193 6.15 -9.55 -15.04
N ILE A 194 6.48 -9.82 -13.78
CA ILE A 194 5.51 -9.81 -12.68
C ILE A 194 5.02 -8.38 -12.47
N SER A 195 5.91 -7.41 -12.37
CA SER A 195 5.56 -6.00 -12.13
C SER A 195 4.66 -5.41 -13.21
N LYS A 196 4.83 -5.82 -14.48
CA LYS A 196 3.95 -5.36 -15.59
C LYS A 196 2.49 -5.74 -15.39
N ARG A 197 2.18 -6.82 -14.66
CA ARG A 197 0.79 -7.25 -14.37
C ARG A 197 0.05 -6.24 -13.48
N PHE A 198 0.79 -5.50 -12.66
CA PHE A 198 0.25 -4.47 -11.77
C PHE A 198 -0.02 -3.13 -12.48
N GLY A 199 0.49 -2.95 -13.71
CA GLY A 199 0.20 -1.80 -14.55
C GLY A 199 1.43 -1.24 -15.26
N THR A 200 1.17 -0.40 -16.25
CA THR A 200 2.18 0.26 -17.07
C THR A 200 1.92 1.75 -17.25
N ASP A 201 0.93 2.31 -16.55
CA ASP A 201 0.69 3.76 -16.55
C ASP A 201 1.86 4.50 -15.94
N THR A 202 2.42 3.94 -14.86
CA THR A 202 3.80 4.18 -14.48
C THR A 202 4.53 2.86 -14.31
N PHE A 203 5.73 2.76 -14.85
CA PHE A 203 6.64 1.66 -14.61
C PHE A 203 7.94 2.21 -14.01
N PHE A 204 8.34 1.64 -12.87
CA PHE A 204 9.57 1.99 -12.17
C PHE A 204 10.62 0.91 -12.36
N GLU A 205 11.85 1.34 -12.66
CA GLU A 205 13.06 0.53 -12.50
C GLU A 205 13.86 1.13 -11.35
N ILE A 206 14.10 0.33 -10.33
CA ILE A 206 14.56 0.82 -9.03
C ILE A 206 15.81 0.05 -8.66
N ARG A 207 16.87 0.79 -8.34
CA ARG A 207 18.02 0.26 -7.60
C ARG A 207 17.85 0.64 -6.13
N THR A 208 17.24 -0.24 -5.34
CA THR A 208 17.04 -0.05 -3.90
C THR A 208 18.22 -0.61 -3.12
N CYS A 209 18.62 0.08 -2.07
CA CYS A 209 19.63 -0.37 -1.12
C CYS A 209 19.05 -0.50 0.29
N LEU A 210 17.75 -0.28 0.51
CA LEU A 210 17.08 -0.54 1.79
C LEU A 210 15.94 -1.57 1.69
N GLY A 211 15.56 -1.95 0.47
CA GLY A 211 14.63 -3.02 0.19
C GLY A 211 15.20 -4.39 0.54
N ALA A 212 14.29 -5.32 0.87
CA ALA A 212 14.64 -6.69 1.21
C ALA A 212 13.73 -7.68 0.45
N PRO A 213 14.27 -8.79 -0.07
CA PRO A 213 13.47 -9.87 -0.62
C PRO A 213 12.68 -10.55 0.50
N ILE A 214 11.36 -10.60 0.34
CA ILE A 214 10.45 -11.15 1.36
C ILE A 214 9.76 -12.44 0.91
N LYS A 215 10.23 -13.04 -0.19
CA LYS A 215 9.66 -14.27 -0.80
C LYS A 215 9.28 -15.36 0.19
N HIS A 216 10.16 -15.68 1.15
CA HIS A 216 9.93 -16.74 2.14
C HIS A 216 8.82 -16.40 3.16
N PHE A 217 8.51 -15.12 3.31
CA PHE A 217 7.51 -14.57 4.22
C PHE A 217 6.34 -13.92 3.49
N SER A 218 6.19 -14.22 2.19
CA SER A 218 5.08 -13.72 1.38
C SER A 218 3.94 -14.74 1.30
N SER A 219 2.72 -14.23 1.28
CA SER A 219 1.53 -15.00 0.93
C SER A 219 1.48 -15.36 -0.56
N VAL A 220 2.27 -14.67 -1.40
CA VAL A 220 2.35 -14.87 -2.85
C VAL A 220 3.82 -15.01 -3.31
N PRO A 221 4.54 -16.10 -2.94
CA PRO A 221 5.99 -16.22 -3.20
C PRO A 221 6.40 -16.14 -4.67
N CYS A 222 5.48 -16.39 -5.61
CA CYS A 222 5.76 -16.29 -7.05
C CYS A 222 5.93 -14.85 -7.55
N GLU A 223 5.57 -13.83 -6.74
CA GLU A 223 5.78 -12.43 -7.08
C GLU A 223 7.23 -11.97 -6.90
N ASP A 224 8.05 -12.76 -6.21
CA ASP A 224 9.48 -12.46 -5.96
C ASP A 224 9.66 -11.05 -5.39
N GLU A 225 8.81 -10.75 -4.41
CA GLU A 225 8.63 -9.41 -3.88
C GLU A 225 9.86 -8.95 -3.10
N ASP A 226 10.30 -7.72 -3.42
CA ASP A 226 11.24 -6.93 -2.65
C ASP A 226 10.50 -5.71 -2.09
N LEU A 227 10.47 -5.62 -0.76
CA LEU A 227 9.71 -4.60 -0.06
C LEU A 227 10.63 -3.46 0.40
N ILE A 228 10.31 -2.24 -0.04
CA ILE A 228 11.10 -1.03 0.19
C ILE A 228 10.50 -0.22 1.35
N PRO A 229 11.29 0.20 2.37
CA PRO A 229 10.78 0.99 3.49
C PRO A 229 10.47 2.45 3.10
N PRO A 230 9.59 3.15 3.86
CA PRO A 230 9.11 4.49 3.51
C PRO A 230 10.18 5.59 3.56
N PHE A 231 11.27 5.37 4.30
CA PHE A 231 12.37 6.33 4.51
C PHE A 231 13.51 6.24 3.50
N GLU A 232 13.46 5.31 2.53
CA GLU A 232 14.47 5.28 1.46
C GLU A 232 14.28 6.46 0.49
N VAL A 233 15.35 7.22 0.27
CA VAL A 233 15.41 8.34 -0.66
C VAL A 233 15.98 7.84 -1.98
N PHE A 234 15.35 8.23 -3.08
CA PHE A 234 15.81 7.90 -4.42
C PHE A 234 16.17 9.16 -5.22
N LYS A 235 17.26 9.09 -5.97
CA LYS A 235 17.56 10.03 -7.04
C LYS A 235 16.89 9.56 -8.32
N VAL A 236 16.15 10.44 -8.97
CA VAL A 236 15.57 10.19 -10.29
C VAL A 236 16.70 10.24 -11.32
N THR A 237 17.11 9.09 -11.85
CA THR A 237 18.15 9.03 -12.89
C THR A 237 17.57 9.21 -14.28
N GLU A 238 16.29 8.92 -14.45
CA GLU A 238 15.62 8.95 -15.74
C GLU A 238 14.11 9.14 -15.64
N PHE A 239 13.54 9.85 -16.60
CA PHE A 239 12.10 9.95 -16.82
C PHE A 239 11.84 9.93 -18.33
N ARG A 240 10.99 9.03 -18.80
CA ARG A 240 10.55 8.97 -20.22
C ARG A 240 9.06 8.67 -20.31
N ARG A 241 8.42 9.14 -21.37
CA ARG A 241 7.09 8.68 -21.75
C ARG A 241 7.23 7.50 -22.71
N VAL A 242 6.56 6.39 -22.44
CA VAL A 242 6.67 5.14 -23.21
C VAL A 242 5.26 4.56 -23.38
N ASN A 243 4.81 4.38 -24.63
CA ASN A 243 3.52 3.77 -24.96
C ASN A 243 2.32 4.35 -24.19
N GLY A 244 2.29 5.68 -24.00
CA GLY A 244 1.25 6.37 -23.24
C GLY A 244 1.40 6.34 -21.72
N GLY A 245 2.35 5.58 -21.16
CA GLY A 245 2.72 5.59 -19.74
C GLY A 245 4.03 6.32 -19.45
N ASN A 246 4.44 6.33 -18.20
CA ASN A 246 5.70 6.92 -17.72
C ASN A 246 6.67 5.83 -17.25
N LEU A 247 7.91 5.88 -17.72
CA LEU A 247 9.04 5.08 -17.23
C LEU A 247 9.92 5.97 -16.36
N ILE A 248 10.19 5.53 -15.13
CA ILE A 248 11.00 6.27 -14.15
C ILE A 248 12.10 5.37 -13.60
N HIS A 249 13.35 5.83 -13.71
CA HIS A 249 14.48 5.13 -13.09
C HIS A 249 14.86 5.82 -11.79
N LEU A 250 14.98 5.02 -10.74
CA LEU A 250 15.25 5.47 -9.37
C LEU A 250 16.49 4.76 -8.85
N HIS A 251 17.47 5.52 -8.37
CA HIS A 251 18.64 4.95 -7.68
C HIS A 251 18.62 5.38 -6.23
N SER A 252 18.84 4.44 -5.32
CA SER A 252 18.98 4.73 -3.88
C SER A 252 20.00 5.84 -3.67
N ASN A 253 19.64 6.80 -2.83
CA ASN A 253 20.42 7.99 -2.48
C ASN A 253 20.44 8.17 -0.96
N GLY A 254 20.43 7.06 -0.22
CA GLY A 254 20.42 7.02 1.25
C GLY A 254 19.02 6.96 1.84
N MET A 255 18.92 7.33 3.12
CA MET A 255 17.65 7.41 3.84
C MET A 255 17.47 8.77 4.48
N GLN A 256 16.21 9.14 4.66
CA GLN A 256 15.80 10.29 5.44
C GLN A 256 14.51 9.93 6.16
N SER A 257 14.51 10.09 7.49
CA SER A 257 13.32 10.02 8.32
C SER A 257 13.05 11.38 8.95
N ARG A 258 11.77 11.76 9.05
CA ARG A 258 11.31 12.92 9.83
C ARG A 258 10.88 12.52 11.24
N HIS A 259 10.70 11.23 11.48
CA HIS A 259 10.20 10.68 12.73
C HIS A 259 11.28 9.77 13.36
N THR A 260 11.43 9.87 14.66
CA THR A 260 12.34 9.00 15.42
C THR A 260 11.63 8.68 16.71
N CYS A 261 11.23 7.42 16.85
CA CYS A 261 10.57 6.90 18.04
C CYS A 261 9.29 7.67 18.40
N GLU A 262 8.44 7.93 17.40
CA GLU A 262 7.33 8.89 17.50
C GLU A 262 6.34 8.59 18.63
N LEU A 263 6.08 7.31 18.90
CA LEU A 263 5.18 6.88 19.98
C LEU A 263 5.71 7.22 21.37
N LEU A 264 7.02 7.36 21.52
CA LEU A 264 7.70 7.49 22.80
C LEU A 264 8.09 8.95 23.11
N LYS A 265 7.56 9.90 22.34
CA LYS A 265 7.77 11.34 22.52
C LYS A 265 6.94 11.90 23.66
#